data_AF-A0A0R3DWK3-F1
#
_entry.id   AF-A0A0R3DWK3-F1
#
_cell.length_a   1.000
_cell.length_b   1.000
_cell.length_c   1.000
_cell.angle_alpha   90.00
_cell.angle_beta   90.00
_cell.angle_gamma   90.00
#
_symmetry.space_group_name_H-M   'P 1'
#
loop_
_entity.id
_entity.type
_entity.pdbx_description
1 polymer ?
#
loop_
_entity_poly.entity_id
_entity_poly.type
_entity_poly.pdbx_seq_one_letter_code
_entity_poly.pdbx_strand_id
1 'polypeptide(L)'
;MRYRVNFKPVVTLADLDSLNQDLVAEAYISAKRGDPEPGSNRGRAYWHGWRCRMMDLGEISIDDGHRRLVRAYVERLRNKPST
;
A
#
# COMPACT_ATOMS: atom_id res chain seq x y z
N MET A 1 11.60 -13.39 -18.04
CA MET A 1 10.15 -13.50 -17.78
C MET A 1 9.83 -12.69 -16.53
N ARG A 2 9.20 -11.52 -16.63
CA ARG A 2 8.83 -10.70 -15.45
C ARG A 2 7.53 -11.27 -14.89
N TYR A 3 7.58 -11.99 -13.76
CA TYR A 3 6.39 -12.38 -13.02
C TYR A 3 5.78 -11.12 -12.40
N ARG A 4 4.87 -10.46 -13.12
CA ARG A 4 4.04 -9.40 -12.54
C ARG A 4 3.05 -10.05 -11.58
N VAL A 5 3.01 -9.56 -10.35
CA VAL A 5 2.10 -10.10 -9.35
C VAL A 5 0.75 -9.44 -9.53
N ASN A 6 -0.31 -10.25 -9.67
CA ASN A 6 -1.67 -9.73 -9.80
C ASN A 6 -2.36 -9.63 -8.43
N PHE A 7 -1.75 -8.88 -7.51
CA PHE A 7 -2.42 -8.57 -6.25
C PHE A 7 -3.52 -7.54 -6.51
N LYS A 8 -4.72 -7.79 -5.98
CA LYS A 8 -5.80 -6.80 -6.02
C LYS A 8 -5.40 -5.60 -5.14
N PRO A 9 -5.44 -4.37 -5.69
CA PRO A 9 -5.24 -3.15 -4.92
C PRO A 9 -6.10 -3.13 -3.66
N VAL A 10 -5.53 -2.64 -2.56
CA VAL A 10 -6.26 -2.37 -1.32
C VAL A 10 -7.00 -1.05 -1.53
N VAL A 11 -8.33 -1.09 -1.43
CA VAL A 11 -9.18 0.09 -1.69
C VAL A 11 -10.19 0.36 -0.57
N THR A 12 -10.24 -0.49 0.46
CA THR A 12 -11.14 -0.39 1.60
C THR A 12 -10.37 -0.42 2.92
N LEU A 13 -10.94 0.15 3.99
CA LEU A 13 -10.36 0.07 5.33
C LEU A 13 -10.32 -1.38 5.86
N ALA A 14 -11.33 -2.19 5.54
CA ALA A 14 -11.36 -3.59 5.93
C ALA A 14 -10.24 -4.41 5.26
N ASP A 15 -9.97 -4.17 3.97
CA ASP A 15 -8.81 -4.76 3.31
C ASP A 15 -7.51 -4.31 3.98
N LEU A 16 -7.39 -3.02 4.29
CA LEU A 16 -6.20 -2.46 4.94
C LEU A 16 -5.97 -3.09 6.32
N ASP A 17 -7.02 -3.20 7.14
CA ASP A 17 -6.97 -3.78 8.48
C ASP A 17 -6.65 -5.29 8.45
N SER A 18 -6.94 -5.99 7.35
CA SER A 18 -6.60 -7.40 7.17
C SER A 18 -5.12 -7.66 6.86
N LEU A 19 -4.36 -6.61 6.51
CA LEU A 19 -2.94 -6.75 6.18
C LEU A 19 -2.07 -6.84 7.44
N ASN A 20 -0.97 -7.58 7.31
CA ASN A 20 0.12 -7.49 8.27
C ASN A 20 0.78 -6.10 8.15
N GLN A 21 0.55 -5.24 9.14
CA GLN A 21 1.00 -3.85 9.13
C GLN A 21 2.53 -3.73 9.21
N ASP A 22 3.21 -4.68 9.84
CA ASP A 22 4.68 -4.68 9.92
C ASP A 22 5.30 -4.86 8.53
N LEU A 23 4.72 -5.74 7.70
CA LEU A 23 5.17 -5.94 6.32
C LEU A 23 4.82 -4.75 5.42
N VAL A 24 3.69 -4.08 5.67
CA VAL A 24 3.34 -2.83 4.96
C VAL A 24 4.38 -1.76 5.28
N ALA A 25 4.70 -1.58 6.57
CA ALA A 25 5.68 -0.60 7.03
C ALA A 25 7.09 -0.91 6.53
N GLU A 26 7.54 -2.17 6.63
CA GLU A 26 8.83 -2.63 6.12
C GLU A 26 8.97 -2.29 4.63
N ALA A 27 8.00 -2.68 3.81
CA ALA A 27 8.04 -2.44 2.38
C ALA A 27 8.03 -0.95 2.04
N TYR A 28 7.22 -0.16 2.74
CA TYR A 28 7.16 1.29 2.52
C TYR A 28 8.49 1.97 2.86
N ILE A 29 9.14 1.57 3.96
CA ILE A 29 10.42 2.13 4.41
C ILE A 29 11.57 1.67 3.50
N SER A 30 11.58 0.40 3.09
CA SER A 30 12.69 -0.18 2.33
C SER A 30 12.70 0.24 0.86
N ALA A 31 11.54 0.59 0.30
CA ALA A 31 11.38 0.82 -1.13
C ALA A 31 11.96 2.16 -1.59
N LYS A 32 12.69 2.12 -2.71
CA LYS A 32 13.45 3.23 -3.31
C LYS A 32 13.09 3.42 -4.78
N ARG A 33 13.42 4.60 -5.32
CA ARG A 33 13.22 4.93 -6.74
C ARG A 33 13.87 3.88 -7.64
N GLY A 34 13.16 3.43 -8.67
CA GLY A 34 13.61 2.38 -9.59
C GLY A 34 13.58 0.95 -9.04
N ASP A 35 13.13 0.72 -7.79
CA ASP A 35 12.99 -0.64 -7.28
C ASP A 35 11.95 -1.42 -8.12
N PRO A 36 12.23 -2.70 -8.41
CA PRO A 36 11.27 -3.52 -9.13
C PRO A 36 10.03 -3.79 -8.27
N GLU A 37 8.90 -4.04 -8.93
CA GLU A 37 7.70 -4.53 -8.27
C GLU A 37 8.00 -5.84 -7.50
N PRO A 38 7.63 -5.95 -6.22
CA PRO A 38 7.85 -7.15 -5.42
C PRO A 38 7.20 -8.38 -6.04
N GLY A 39 7.91 -9.50 -6.01
CA GLY A 39 7.40 -10.80 -6.44
C GLY A 39 6.33 -11.37 -5.51
N SER A 40 5.65 -12.43 -5.97
CA SER A 40 4.51 -13.03 -5.26
C SER A 40 4.90 -13.66 -3.92
N ASN A 41 6.20 -13.97 -3.73
CA ASN A 41 6.77 -14.49 -2.49
C ASN A 41 6.71 -13.52 -1.30
N ARG A 42 6.51 -12.21 -1.52
CA ARG A 42 6.43 -11.20 -0.46
C ARG A 42 5.00 -10.96 0.06
N GLY A 43 3.99 -11.41 -0.68
CA GLY A 43 2.57 -11.29 -0.28
C GLY A 43 1.95 -9.90 -0.51
N ARG A 44 0.62 -9.83 -0.33
CA ARG A 44 -0.20 -8.63 -0.60
C ARG A 44 0.15 -7.44 0.30
N ALA A 45 0.49 -7.69 1.57
CA ALA A 45 0.82 -6.64 2.55
C ALA A 45 2.10 -5.90 2.15
N TYR A 46 3.17 -6.64 1.85
CA TYR A 46 4.44 -6.07 1.39
C TYR A 46 4.26 -5.31 0.06
N TRP A 47 3.54 -5.90 -0.90
CA TRP A 47 3.24 -5.23 -2.16
C TRP A 47 2.47 -3.92 -1.96
N HIS A 48 1.51 -3.89 -1.03
CA HIS A 48 0.76 -2.66 -0.71
C HIS A 48 1.67 -1.55 -0.19
N GLY A 49 2.57 -1.86 0.76
CA GLY A 49 3.53 -0.89 1.28
C GLY A 49 4.49 -0.33 0.22
N TRP A 50 5.07 -1.21 -0.60
CA TRP A 50 5.90 -0.82 -1.75
C TRP A 50 5.12 0.08 -2.71
N ARG A 51 3.87 -0.28 -3.03
CA ARG A 51 3.03 0.48 -3.95
C ARG A 51 2.75 1.89 -3.44
N CYS A 52 2.41 2.03 -2.17
CA CYS A 52 2.22 3.34 -1.54
C CYS A 52 3.50 4.18 -1.65
N ARG A 53 4.67 3.58 -1.36
CA ARG A 53 5.95 4.28 -1.47
C ARG A 53 6.27 4.72 -2.90
N MET A 54 6.04 3.86 -3.89
CA MET A 54 6.27 4.20 -5.30
C MET A 54 5.36 5.32 -5.79
N MET A 55 4.11 5.37 -5.30
CA MET A 55 3.19 6.49 -5.56
C MET A 55 3.70 7.80 -4.97
N ASP A 56 4.14 7.77 -3.71
CA ASP A 56 4.68 8.97 -3.03
C ASP A 56 5.98 9.47 -3.66
N LEU A 57 6.78 8.56 -4.20
CA LEU A 57 7.96 8.92 -4.98
C LEU A 57 7.60 9.41 -6.41
N GLY A 58 6.37 9.20 -6.88
CA GLY A 58 5.95 9.51 -8.25
C GLY A 58 6.49 8.55 -9.31
N GLU A 59 6.99 7.38 -8.90
CA GLU A 59 7.46 6.32 -9.81
C GLU A 59 6.28 5.61 -10.49
N ILE A 60 5.11 5.58 -9.82
CA ILE A 60 3.86 5.09 -10.38
C ILE A 60 2.74 6.09 -10.14
N SER A 61 1.76 6.13 -11.05
CA SER A 61 0.61 7.03 -10.93
C SER A 61 -0.30 6.65 -9.76
N ILE A 62 -0.75 7.65 -9.01
CA ILE A 62 -1.76 7.49 -7.96
C ILE A 62 -3.12 7.17 -8.61
N ASP A 63 -3.69 6.02 -8.26
CA ASP A 63 -4.99 5.59 -8.78
C ASP A 63 -6.17 5.94 -7.89
N ASP A 64 -7.38 5.88 -8.45
CA ASP A 64 -8.60 6.22 -7.72
C ASP A 64 -8.88 5.28 -6.54
N GLY A 65 -8.44 4.03 -6.63
CA GLY A 65 -8.49 3.07 -5.53
C GLY A 65 -7.72 3.57 -4.31
N HIS A 66 -6.47 4.00 -4.53
CA HIS A 66 -5.63 4.56 -3.48
C HIS A 66 -6.20 5.88 -2.93
N ARG A 67 -6.69 6.78 -3.80
CA ARG A 67 -7.33 8.03 -3.35
C ARG A 67 -8.54 7.80 -2.44
N ARG A 68 -9.39 6.84 -2.79
CA ARG A 68 -10.55 6.44 -1.96
C ARG A 68 -10.11 5.90 -0.61
N LEU A 69 -9.09 5.03 -0.59
CA LEU A 69 -8.54 4.48 0.64
C LEU A 69 -7.96 5.57 1.55
N VAL A 70 -7.13 6.47 1.01
CA VAL A 70 -6.53 7.57 1.77
C VAL A 70 -7.61 8.48 2.37
N ARG A 71 -8.64 8.82 1.58
CA ARG A 71 -9.77 9.61 2.08
C ARG A 71 -10.46 8.92 3.27
N ALA A 72 -10.82 7.65 3.13
CA ALA A 72 -11.46 6.89 4.20
C ALA A 72 -10.56 6.77 5.45
N TYR A 73 -9.25 6.62 5.25
CA TYR A 73 -8.27 6.55 6.33
C TYR A 73 -8.16 7.88 7.09
N VAL A 74 -8.10 9.01 6.38
CA VAL A 74 -8.11 10.35 7.00
C VAL A 74 -9.39 10.61 7.78
N GLU A 75 -10.55 10.22 7.23
CA GLU A 75 -11.84 10.30 7.93
C GLU A 75 -11.84 9.44 9.22
N ARG A 76 -11.28 8.22 9.17
CA ARG A 76 -11.09 7.36 10.35
C ARG A 76 -10.21 8.01 11.42
N LEU A 77 -9.12 8.67 11.03
CA LEU A 77 -8.22 9.35 11.97
C LEU A 77 -8.89 10.54 12.66
N ARG A 78 -9.71 11.31 11.94
CA ARG A 78 -10.47 12.44 12.50
C ARG A 78 -11.52 11.98 13.53
N ASN A 79 -12.08 10.79 13.34
CA ASN A 79 -13.14 10.25 14.17
C ASN A 79 -12.63 9.39 15.34
N LYS A 80 -11.33 9.13 15.43
CA LYS A 80 -10.76 8.45 16.61
C LYS A 80 -10.75 9.42 17.79
N PRO A 81 -11.48 9.15 18.89
CA PRO A 81 -11.38 9.99 20.08
C PRO A 81 -9.94 9.94 20.61
N SER A 82 -9.44 11.08 21.07
CA SER A 82 -8.16 11.17 21.76
C SER A 82 -8.25 10.34 23.04
N THR A 83 -7.62 9.15 23.03
CA THR A 83 -7.43 8.34 24.23
C THR A 83 -6.39 8.98 25.14
#